data_AF-A0A511T186-F1
#
_entry.id   AF-A0A511T186-F1
#
_cell.length_a   1.000
_cell.length_b   1.000
_cell.length_c   1.000
_cell.angle_alpha   90.00
_cell.angle_beta   90.00
_cell.angle_gamma   90.00
#
_symmetry.space_group_name_H-M   'P 1'
#
loop_
_entity.id
_entity.type
_entity.pdbx_description
1 polymer ?
#
loop_
_entity_poly.entity_id
_entity_poly.type
_entity_poly.pdbx_seq_one_letter_code
_entity_poly.pdbx_strand_id
1 'polypeptide(L)'
;MSAPSAEWVSALQTMRSLFEREPTDKKSLRPWVDEAIALMRRLRTVQASFDLEEIVWHYLIDADIRVKDADYSQAQREVFESWLRDAEHALEAQPAEPEAGSRSTNNTSR
;
A
#
# COMPACT_ATOMS: atom_id res chain seq x y z
N MET A 1 12.39 12.27 -9.00
CA MET A 1 11.87 11.33 -7.98
C MET A 1 11.95 9.95 -8.61
N SER A 2 12.52 8.96 -7.91
CA SER A 2 12.71 7.61 -8.47
C SER A 2 11.39 6.85 -8.55
N ALA A 3 11.26 5.94 -9.52
CA ALA A 3 10.10 5.06 -9.65
C ALA A 3 9.79 4.32 -8.34
N PRO A 4 8.50 4.03 -8.05
CA PRO A 4 8.12 3.31 -6.83
C PRO A 4 8.68 1.89 -6.84
N SER A 5 9.14 1.40 -5.69
CA SER A 5 9.72 0.06 -5.61
C SER A 5 8.64 -1.01 -5.83
N ALA A 6 9.01 -2.16 -6.38
CA ALA A 6 8.09 -3.27 -6.61
C ALA A 6 7.47 -3.77 -5.29
N GLU A 7 8.20 -3.71 -4.19
CA GLU A 7 7.72 -4.06 -2.86
C GLU A 7 6.63 -3.10 -2.37
N TRP A 8 6.77 -1.80 -2.67
CA TRP A 8 5.76 -0.81 -2.32
C TRP A 8 4.47 -1.01 -3.13
N VAL A 9 4.58 -1.23 -4.44
CA VAL A 9 3.43 -1.54 -5.30
C VAL A 9 2.71 -2.80 -4.81
N SER A 10 3.46 -3.86 -4.49
CA SER A 10 2.88 -5.10 -3.93
C SER A 10 2.23 -4.88 -2.56
N ALA A 11 2.77 -3.98 -1.73
CA ALA A 11 2.17 -3.61 -0.46
C ALA A 11 0.82 -2.93 -0.63
N LEU A 12 0.71 -1.96 -1.53
CA LEU A 12 -0.55 -1.27 -1.84
C LEU A 12 -1.61 -2.23 -2.41
N GLN A 13 -1.21 -3.16 -3.29
CA GLN A 13 -2.11 -4.21 -3.78
C GLN A 13 -2.65 -5.10 -2.65
N THR A 14 -1.80 -5.41 -1.66
CA THR A 14 -2.21 -6.20 -0.49
C THR A 14 -3.16 -5.40 0.41
N MET A 15 -2.91 -4.10 0.60
CA MET A 15 -3.82 -3.19 1.33
C MET A 15 -5.19 -3.11 0.65
N ARG A 16 -5.22 -2.93 -0.68
CA ARG A 16 -6.44 -2.94 -1.48
C ARG A 16 -7.22 -4.23 -1.32
N SER A 17 -6.53 -5.37 -1.44
CA SER A 17 -7.15 -6.66 -1.21
C SER A 17 -7.74 -6.75 0.20
N LEU A 18 -6.98 -6.47 1.26
CA LEU A 18 -7.48 -6.48 2.64
C LEU A 18 -8.71 -5.58 2.84
N PHE A 19 -8.72 -4.40 2.22
CA PHE A 19 -9.83 -3.45 2.29
C PHE A 19 -11.14 -3.98 1.67
N GLU A 20 -11.04 -4.67 0.53
CA GLU A 20 -12.19 -5.24 -0.19
C GLU A 20 -12.82 -6.43 0.53
N ARG A 21 -12.01 -7.18 1.29
CA ARG A 21 -12.42 -8.38 2.07
C ARG A 21 -12.36 -8.13 3.57
N GLU A 22 -12.69 -6.92 4.00
CA GLU A 22 -12.74 -6.57 5.42
C GLU A 22 -13.71 -7.49 6.19
N PRO A 23 -13.33 -7.96 7.39
CA PRO A 23 -14.17 -8.86 8.17
C PRO A 23 -15.40 -8.14 8.71
N THR A 24 -16.56 -8.76 8.53
CA THR A 24 -17.82 -8.32 9.16
C THR A 24 -18.21 -9.21 10.34
N ASP A 25 -17.43 -10.25 10.63
CA ASP A 25 -17.69 -11.17 11.73
C ASP A 25 -16.41 -11.76 12.33
N LYS A 26 -16.57 -12.43 13.48
CA LYS A 26 -15.45 -13.06 14.19
C LYS A 26 -14.82 -14.24 13.43
N LYS A 27 -15.54 -14.88 12.50
CA LYS A 27 -15.03 -16.05 11.77
C LYS A 27 -14.04 -15.63 10.69
N SER A 28 -14.34 -14.53 9.98
CA SER A 28 -13.51 -13.91 8.95
C SER A 28 -12.36 -13.08 9.53
N LEU A 29 -12.46 -12.63 10.79
CA LEU A 29 -11.46 -11.78 11.44
C LEU A 29 -10.07 -12.41 11.51
N ARG A 30 -9.94 -13.68 11.92
CA ARG A 30 -8.62 -14.28 12.16
C ARG A 30 -7.76 -14.39 10.90
N PRO A 31 -8.26 -14.96 9.77
CA PRO A 31 -7.50 -14.96 8.52
C PRO A 31 -7.09 -13.56 8.06
N TRP A 32 -7.99 -12.58 8.20
CA TRP A 32 -7.70 -11.19 7.84
C TRP A 32 -6.57 -10.60 8.70
N VAL A 33 -6.61 -10.82 10.02
CA VAL A 33 -5.59 -10.33 10.96
C VAL A 33 -4.24 -10.98 10.69
N ASP A 34 -4.19 -12.27 10.39
CA ASP A 34 -2.94 -12.97 10.07
C ASP A 34 -2.27 -12.36 8.81
N GLU A 35 -3.07 -12.05 7.77
CA GLU A 35 -2.61 -11.35 6.56
C GLU A 35 -2.17 -9.91 6.85
N ALA A 36 -2.92 -9.16 7.66
CA ALA A 36 -2.56 -7.80 8.05
C ALA A 36 -1.25 -7.76 8.85
N ILE A 37 -1.03 -8.72 9.76
CA ILE A 37 0.24 -8.87 10.49
C ILE A 37 1.40 -9.15 9.54
N ALA A 38 1.21 -10.05 8.57
CA ALA A 38 2.22 -10.35 7.56
C ALA A 38 2.58 -9.10 6.72
N LEU A 39 1.56 -8.34 6.31
CA LEU A 39 1.73 -7.07 5.61
C LEU A 39 2.51 -6.06 6.47
N MET A 40 2.13 -5.84 7.73
CA MET A 40 2.81 -4.90 8.62
C MET A 40 4.28 -5.26 8.82
N ARG A 41 4.62 -6.55 8.93
CA ARG A 41 6.01 -7.01 9.01
C ARG A 41 6.80 -6.68 7.74
N ARG A 42 6.18 -6.87 6.57
CA ARG A 42 6.78 -6.51 5.29
C ARG A 42 6.94 -4.99 5.13
N LEU A 43 5.96 -4.20 5.56
CA LEU A 43 6.05 -2.75 5.50
C LEU A 43 7.27 -2.24 6.25
N ARG A 44 7.58 -2.77 7.44
CA ARG A 44 8.79 -2.39 8.20
C ARG A 44 10.12 -2.53 7.46
N THR A 45 10.17 -3.28 6.36
CA THR A 45 11.37 -3.41 5.52
C THR A 45 11.33 -2.55 4.25
N VAL A 46 10.23 -1.88 3.96
CA VAL A 46 10.03 -1.03 2.80
C VAL A 46 10.25 0.43 3.20
N GLN A 47 11.27 1.08 2.61
CA GLN A 47 11.64 2.46 2.94
C GLN A 47 10.48 3.45 2.77
N ALA A 48 9.68 3.30 1.71
CA ALA A 48 8.51 4.15 1.44
C ALA A 48 7.43 4.07 2.54
N SER A 49 7.46 3.04 3.38
CA SER A 49 6.48 2.87 4.45
C SER A 49 6.80 3.67 5.73
N PHE A 50 8.00 4.25 5.83
CA PHE A 50 8.43 4.93 7.07
C PHE A 50 7.66 6.22 7.31
N ASP A 51 7.14 6.82 6.23
CA ASP A 51 6.30 8.00 6.25
C ASP A 51 4.80 7.66 6.20
N LEU A 52 4.43 6.40 6.49
CA LEU A 52 3.02 6.02 6.56
C LEU A 52 2.31 6.74 7.69
N GLU A 53 1.19 7.37 7.34
CA GLU A 53 0.28 7.98 8.29
C GLU A 53 -0.27 6.95 9.30
N GLU A 54 -0.50 7.38 10.54
CA GLU A 54 -1.00 6.52 11.63
C GLU A 54 -2.30 5.80 11.26
N ILE A 55 -3.14 6.41 10.43
CA ILE A 55 -4.39 5.81 9.98
C ILE A 55 -4.19 4.45 9.30
N VAL A 56 -3.08 4.26 8.58
CA VAL A 56 -2.76 2.99 7.91
C VAL A 56 -2.46 1.91 8.92
N TRP A 57 -1.68 2.25 9.96
CA TRP A 57 -1.35 1.31 11.03
C TRP A 57 -2.58 0.95 11.86
N HIS A 58 -3.41 1.93 12.21
CA HIS A 58 -4.66 1.70 12.93
C HIS A 58 -5.63 0.84 12.11
N TYR A 59 -5.74 1.09 10.80
CA TYR A 59 -6.58 0.26 9.95
C TYR A 59 -6.12 -1.20 9.96
N LEU A 60 -4.81 -1.47 9.92
CA LEU A 60 -4.30 -2.84 9.93
C LEU A 60 -4.42 -3.55 11.30
N ILE A 61 -4.45 -2.81 12.40
CA ILE A 61 -4.45 -3.37 13.77
C ILE A 61 -5.87 -3.52 14.33
N ASP A 62 -6.73 -2.53 14.11
CA ASP A 62 -8.00 -2.39 14.85
C ASP A 62 -9.17 -3.20 14.25
N ALA A 63 -8.88 -4.24 13.47
CA ALA A 63 -9.93 -5.03 12.82
C ALA A 63 -10.91 -5.66 13.82
N ASP A 64 -10.44 -5.99 15.03
CA ASP A 64 -11.31 -6.54 16.06
C ASP A 64 -12.26 -5.49 16.66
N ILE A 65 -11.85 -4.22 16.70
CA ILE A 65 -12.69 -3.08 17.10
C ILE A 65 -13.72 -2.82 16.00
N ARG A 66 -13.31 -2.77 14.73
CA ARG A 66 -14.21 -2.57 13.58
C ARG A 66 -15.30 -3.63 13.47
N VAL A 67 -15.01 -4.88 13.85
CA VAL A 67 -16.04 -5.95 13.89
C VAL A 67 -17.08 -5.73 15.01
N LYS A 68 -16.75 -4.98 16.07
CA LYS A 68 -17.62 -4.75 17.23
C LYS A 68 -18.36 -3.42 17.19
N ASP A 69 -17.80 -2.43 16.49
CA ASP A 69 -18.28 -1.05 16.44
C ASP A 69 -18.43 -0.61 14.99
N ALA A 70 -19.68 -0.48 14.55
CA ALA A 70 -20.03 -0.15 13.17
C ALA A 70 -19.69 1.30 12.82
N ASP A 71 -19.84 2.23 13.76
CA ASP A 71 -19.55 3.65 13.53
C ASP A 71 -18.03 3.87 13.43
N TYR A 72 -17.27 3.21 14.32
CA TYR A 72 -15.80 3.19 14.21
C TYR A 72 -15.34 2.56 12.90
N SER A 73 -15.95 1.44 12.51
CA SER A 73 -15.65 0.77 11.24
C SER A 73 -15.86 1.70 10.05
N GLN A 74 -17.03 2.35 9.96
CA GLN A 74 -17.34 3.25 8.86
C GLN A 74 -16.33 4.41 8.80
N ALA A 75 -16.10 5.10 9.92
CA ALA A 75 -15.17 6.23 9.96
C ALA A 75 -13.74 5.81 9.55
N GLN A 76 -13.25 4.68 10.06
CA GLN A 76 -11.90 4.22 9.75
C GLN A 76 -11.77 3.75 8.29
N ARG A 77 -12.80 3.10 7.73
CA ARG A 77 -12.84 2.70 6.32
C ARG A 77 -12.78 3.90 5.39
N GLU A 78 -13.57 4.95 5.65
CA GLU A 78 -13.63 6.14 4.80
C GLU A 78 -12.27 6.84 4.71
N VAL A 79 -11.62 7.06 5.85
CA VAL A 79 -10.31 7.73 5.88
C VAL A 79 -9.23 6.86 5.24
N PHE A 80 -9.21 5.55 5.54
CA PHE A 80 -8.25 4.63 4.95
C PHE A 80 -8.43 4.50 3.43
N GLU A 81 -9.67 4.45 2.94
CA GLU A 81 -9.93 4.36 1.50
C GLU A 81 -9.47 5.61 0.76
N SER A 82 -9.71 6.80 1.32
CA SER A 82 -9.22 8.05 0.76
C SER A 82 -7.70 8.02 0.64
N TRP A 83 -7.00 7.68 1.72
CA TRP A 83 -5.55 7.56 1.74
C TRP A 83 -5.04 6.55 0.71
N LEU A 84 -5.68 5.39 0.61
CA LEU A 84 -5.25 4.32 -0.30
C LEU A 84 -5.41 4.74 -1.77
N ARG A 85 -6.50 5.44 -2.11
CA ARG A 85 -6.71 5.98 -3.47
C ARG A 85 -5.65 7.03 -3.82
N ASP A 86 -5.30 7.91 -2.88
CA ASP A 86 -4.26 8.92 -3.10
C ASP A 86 -2.89 8.25 -3.32
N ALA A 87 -2.58 7.22 -2.54
CA ALA A 87 -1.35 6.45 -2.68
C ALA A 87 -1.28 5.70 -4.02
N GLU A 88 -2.39 5.12 -4.48
CA GLU A 88 -2.49 4.45 -5.79
C GLU A 88 -2.35 5.45 -6.94
N HIS A 89 -3.03 6.61 -6.88
CA HIS A 89 -2.91 7.65 -7.89
C HIS A 89 -1.48 8.21 -7.98
N ALA A 90 -0.77 8.31 -6.85
CA ALA A 90 0.64 8.69 -6.83
C ALA A 90 1.57 7.68 -7.53
N LEU A 91 1.15 6.41 -7.71
CA LEU A 91 1.89 5.46 -8.55
C LEU A 91 1.72 5.77 -10.04
N GLU A 92 0.51 6.14 -10.46
CA GLU A 92 0.16 6.39 -11.87
C GLU A 92 0.70 7.74 -12.37
N ALA A 93 0.78 8.73 -11.48
CA ALA A 93 1.26 10.08 -11.80
C ALA A 93 2.79 10.18 -11.99
N GLN A 94 3.54 9.09 -11.75
CA GLN A 94 4.98 9.06 -11.96
C GLN A 94 5.29 8.74 -13.42
N PRO A 95 5.92 9.65 -14.19
CA PRO A 95 6.26 9.36 -15.58
C PRO A 95 7.25 8.20 -15.62
N ALA A 96 6.95 7.19 -16.45
CA ALA A 96 7.93 6.20 -16.85
C ALA A 96 9.09 6.95 -17.52
N GLU A 97 10.24 7.07 -16.84
CA GLU A 97 11.42 7.62 -17.50
C GLU A 97 11.77 6.70 -18.68
N PRO A 98 11.87 7.22 -19.91
CA PRO A 98 12.51 6.46 -20.98
C PRO A 98 13.97 6.31 -20.58
N GLU A 99 14.45 5.08 -20.43
CA GLU A 99 15.87 4.82 -20.21
C GLU A 99 16.68 5.56 -21.27
N ALA A 100 17.39 6.61 -20.84
CA ALA A 100 18.33 7.34 -21.66
C ALA A 100 19.60 6.49 -21.87
N GLY A 101 19.45 5.39 -22.59
CA GLY A 101 20.53 4.60 -23.15
C GLY A 101 20.92 5.10 -24.54
N SER A 102 21.21 6.40 -24.68
CA SER A 102 21.88 6.93 -25.88
C SER A 102 23.31 6.41 -25.92
N ARG A 103 23.50 5.18 -26.40
CA ARG A 103 24.80 4.70 -26.86
C ARG A 103 25.01 5.20 -28.29
N SER A 104 25.25 6.51 -28.43
CA SER A 104 25.80 7.06 -29.67
C SER A 104 27.27 6.66 -29.74
N THR A 105 27.56 5.76 -30.66
CA THR A 105 28.92 5.32 -31.02
C THR A 105 29.68 6.49 -31.63
N ASN A 106 30.56 7.13 -30.86
CA ASN A 106 31.66 7.89 -31.45
C ASN A 106 32.77 6.91 -31.80
N ASN A 107 32.95 6.62 -33.10
CA ASN A 107 34.32 6.61 -33.61
C ASN A 107 34.33 7.00 -35.10
N THR A 108 34.88 8.19 -35.33
CA THR A 108 35.16 8.80 -36.62
C THR A 108 36.32 8.10 -37.32
N SER A 109 36.17 7.93 -38.63
CA SER A 109 37.14 7.39 -39.58
C SER A 109 38.48 8.12 -39.60
N ARG A 110 39.58 7.36 -39.80
CA ARG A 110 40.60 7.59 -40.83
C ARG A 110 41.43 6.34 -41.07
#